data_AF-A0A8X7QD80-F1
#
_entry.id   AF-A0A8X7QD80-F1
#
_cell.length_a   1.000
_cell.length_b   1.000
_cell.length_c   1.000
_cell.angle_alpha   90.00
_cell.angle_beta   90.00
_cell.angle_gamma   90.00
#
_symmetry.space_group_name_H-M   'P 1'
#
loop_
_entity.id
_entity.type
_entity.pdbx_description
1 polymer ?
#
loop_
_entity_poly.entity_id
_entity_poly.type
_entity_poly.pdbx_seq_one_letter_code
_entity_poly.pdbx_strand_id
1 'polypeptide(L)' 'MCGLGRWPYRCAKIGCTAYNLGTGRGTSVLEMVAAFEKASGKKIPIKLCPRRAGDATAVYASTERAEKELGWK' A
#
# COMPACT_ATOMS: atom_id res chain seq x y z
N MET A 1 -1.70 -0.69 42.40
CA MET A 1 -0.54 0.08 42.93
C MET A 1 0.73 -0.54 42.36
N CYS A 2 1.65 0.28 41.87
CA CYS A 2 2.96 -0.17 41.41
C CYS A 2 3.65 -0.91 42.56
N GLY A 3 3.81 -2.23 42.44
CA GLY A 3 4.28 -3.12 43.50
C GLY A 3 5.39 -4.02 42.95
N LEU A 4 6.54 -3.96 43.61
CA LEU A 4 7.76 -4.70 43.33
C LEU A 4 7.50 -6.22 43.31
N GLY A 5 7.48 -6.82 42.12
CA GLY A 5 7.37 -8.26 41.92
C GLY A 5 8.13 -8.67 40.67
N ARG A 6 9.31 -9.28 40.85
CA ARG A 6 10.16 -9.80 39.76
C ARG A 6 9.54 -11.09 39.22
N TRP A 7 8.54 -10.98 38.33
CA TRP A 7 8.01 -12.14 37.59
C TRP A 7 9.02 -12.56 36.50
N PRO A 8 9.42 -13.84 36.40
CA PRO A 8 10.45 -14.29 35.45
C PRO A 8 9.96 -14.37 33.99
N TYR A 9 8.70 -14.02 33.73
CA TYR A 9 8.13 -14.07 32.40
C TYR A 9 8.42 -12.76 31.69
N ARG A 10 9.63 -12.65 31.12
CA ARG A 10 9.78 -11.84 29.90
C ARG A 10 8.79 -12.42 28.90
N CYS A 11 7.67 -11.72 28.68
CA CYS A 11 6.84 -11.98 27.52
C CYS A 11 7.79 -11.83 26.32
N ALA A 12 8.09 -12.94 25.65
CA ALA A 12 8.92 -12.93 24.47
C ALA A 12 8.38 -11.82 23.56
N LYS A 13 9.23 -10.91 23.07
CA LYS A 13 8.80 -9.89 22.12
C LYS A 13 8.26 -10.62 20.88
N ILE A 14 6.97 -10.88 20.83
CA ILE A 14 6.29 -11.30 19.61
C ILE A 14 6.39 -10.09 18.69
N GLY A 15 7.31 -10.14 17.74
CA GLY A 15 7.54 -9.05 16.81
C GLY A 15 6.34 -8.89 15.88
N CYS A 16 5.86 -7.66 15.70
CA CYS A 16 4.90 -7.31 14.66
C CYS A 16 5.59 -6.31 13.73
N THR A 17 5.69 -6.67 12.44
CA THR A 17 6.34 -5.83 11.44
C THR A 17 5.40 -5.59 10.27
N ALA A 18 5.12 -4.32 10.00
CA ALA A 18 4.35 -3.92 8.83
C ALA A 18 5.25 -3.74 7.60
N TYR A 19 4.77 -4.22 6.45
CA TYR A 19 5.41 -4.07 5.15
C TYR A 19 4.42 -3.46 4.15
N ASN A 20 4.91 -2.54 3.32
CA ASN A 20 4.17 -2.06 2.17
C ASN A 20 4.38 -3.06 1.03
N LEU A 21 3.27 -3.53 0.45
CA LEU A 21 3.29 -4.38 -0.74
C LEU A 21 2.65 -3.61 -1.89
N GLY A 22 3.38 -3.47 -2.98
CA GLY A 22 2.93 -2.80 -4.19
C GLY A 22 4.07 -2.75 -5.21
N THR A 23 3.85 -2.07 -6.33
CA THR A 23 4.81 -2.08 -7.45
C THR A 23 5.90 -1.00 -7.35
N GLY A 24 5.85 -0.13 -6.33
CA GLY A 24 6.71 1.06 -6.27
C GLY A 24 6.33 2.16 -7.27
N ARG A 25 5.40 1.89 -8.19
CA ARG A 25 5.10 2.76 -9.33
C ARG A 25 3.64 3.20 -9.29
N GLY A 26 3.43 4.51 -9.31
CA GLY A 26 2.10 5.07 -9.49
C GLY A 26 1.56 4.82 -10.91
N THR A 27 0.26 4.66 -11.02
CA THR A 27 -0.47 4.64 -12.29
C THR A 27 -1.60 5.64 -12.19
N SER A 28 -1.67 6.55 -13.14
CA SER A 28 -2.74 7.54 -13.21
C SER A 28 -4.07 6.89 -13.62
N VAL A 29 -5.17 7.59 -13.34
CA VAL A 29 -6.52 7.14 -13.74
C VAL A 29 -6.61 6.94 -15.26
N LEU A 30 -6.05 7.86 -16.04
CA LEU A 30 -6.12 7.80 -17.50
C LEU A 30 -5.27 6.67 -18.09
N GLU A 31 -4.10 6.40 -17.52
CA GLU A 31 -3.28 5.23 -17.92
C GLU A 31 -4.03 3.93 -17.65
N MET A 32 -4.74 3.83 -16.53
CA MET A 32 -5.53 2.65 -16.19
C MET A 32 -6.70 2.45 -17.16
N VAL A 33 -7.39 3.53 -17.53
CA VAL A 33 -8.45 3.47 -18.56
C VAL A 33 -7.86 3.03 -19.89
N ALA A 34 -6.76 3.62 -20.35
CA ALA A 34 -6.12 3.25 -21.61
C ALA A 34 -5.65 1.78 -21.64
N ALA A 35 -5.06 1.31 -20.54
CA ALA A 35 -4.65 -0.09 -20.40
C ALA A 35 -5.87 -1.03 -20.46
N PHE A 36 -6.97 -0.65 -19.83
CA PHE A 36 -8.20 -1.44 -19.84
C PHE A 36 -8.85 -1.45 -21.23
N GLU A 37 -8.94 -0.31 -21.92
CA GLU A 37 -9.44 -0.26 -23.31
C GLU A 37 -8.64 -1.19 -24.23
N LYS A 38 -7.31 -1.19 -24.08
CA LYS A 38 -6.41 -2.07 -24.83
C LYS A 38 -6.67 -3.55 -24.52
N ALA A 39 -6.85 -3.90 -23.24
CA ALA A 39 -7.09 -5.27 -22.82
C ALA A 39 -8.49 -5.77 -23.21
N SER A 40 -9.51 -4.92 -23.15
CA SER A 40 -10.89 -5.28 -23.45
C SER A 40 -11.29 -5.11 -24.91
N GLY A 41 -10.50 -4.39 -25.70
CA GLY A 41 -10.83 -4.02 -27.09
C GLY A 41 -12.05 -3.10 -27.22
N LYS A 42 -12.46 -2.45 -26.13
CA LYS A 42 -13.67 -1.61 -26.08
C LYS A 42 -13.31 -0.21 -25.65
N LYS A 43 -13.99 0.78 -26.21
CA LYS A 43 -13.89 2.17 -25.77
C LYS A 43 -14.67 2.38 -24.48
N ILE A 44 -14.05 3.09 -23.54
CA ILE A 44 -14.63 3.43 -22.24
C ILE A 44 -14.99 4.93 -22.27
N PRO A 45 -16.28 5.29 -22.18
CA PRO A 45 -16.66 6.69 -22.09
C PRO A 45 -16.20 7.30 -20.76
N ILE A 46 -15.49 8.42 -20.82
CA ILE A 46 -14.95 9.14 -19.64
C ILE A 46 -15.66 10.49 -19.52
N LYS A 47 -16.04 10.86 -18.30
CA LYS A 47 -16.49 12.21 -17.95
C LYS A 47 -15.60 12.76 -16.84
N LEU A 48 -14.97 13.90 -17.09
CA LEU A 48 -14.21 14.61 -16.06
C LEU A 48 -15.18 15.26 -15.08
N CYS A 49 -14.91 15.05 -13.79
CA CYS A 49 -15.70 15.56 -12.68
C CYS A 49 -14.79 16.27 -11.66
N PRO A 50 -15.33 17.14 -10.79
CA PRO A 50 -14.56 17.73 -9.70
C PRO A 50 -13.90 16.68 -8.82
N ARG A 51 -12.78 17.03 -8.18
CA ARG A 51 -12.08 16.15 -7.25
C ARG A 51 -12.98 15.79 -6.08
N ARG A 52 -13.03 14.50 -5.71
CA ARG A 52 -13.70 14.07 -4.49
C ARG A 52 -12.92 14.54 -3.26
N ALA A 53 -13.62 15.12 -2.30
CA ALA A 53 -13.01 15.55 -1.05
C ALA A 53 -12.34 14.36 -0.33
N GLY A 54 -11.13 14.57 0.18
CA GLY A 54 -10.33 13.54 0.85
C GLY A 54 -9.43 12.70 -0.06
N ASP A 55 -9.57 12.78 -1.39
CA ASP A 55 -8.63 12.11 -2.29
C ASP A 55 -7.25 12.77 -2.21
N ALA A 56 -6.20 11.95 -2.12
CA ALA A 56 -4.80 12.37 -2.25
C ALA A 56 -4.39 12.52 -3.72
N THR A 57 -3.37 13.33 -4.01
CA THR A 57 -2.97 13.62 -5.40
C THR A 57 -2.24 12.44 -6.04
N ALA A 58 -1.40 11.75 -5.28
CA ALA A 58 -0.75 10.51 -5.67
C ALA A 58 -0.43 9.70 -4.41
N VAL A 59 -0.61 8.37 -4.49
CA VAL A 59 -0.23 7.42 -3.43
C VAL A 59 0.27 6.15 -4.09
N TYR A 60 1.43 5.67 -3.66
CA TYR A 60 2.02 4.41 -4.10
C TYR A 60 2.89 3.83 -2.98
N ALA A 61 3.07 2.51 -2.99
CA ALA A 61 3.82 1.80 -1.95
C ALA A 61 5.33 2.05 -2.09
N SER A 62 6.03 2.36 -1.00
CA SER A 62 7.50 2.21 -0.96
C SER A 62 7.85 0.75 -0.69
N THR A 63 8.49 0.09 -1.66
CA THR A 63 8.75 -1.37 -1.66
C THR A 63 10.09 -1.76 -1.06
N GLU A 64 10.97 -0.78 -0.80
CA GLU A 64 12.36 -0.99 -0.40
C GLU A 64 12.51 -1.97 0.77
N ARG A 65 11.62 -1.86 1.77
CA ARG A 65 11.67 -2.72 2.95
C ARG A 65 11.29 -4.17 2.63
N ALA A 66 10.24 -4.38 1.83
CA ALA A 66 9.77 -5.71 1.45
C ALA A 66 10.81 -6.39 0.54
N GLU A 67 11.42 -5.64 -0.37
CA GLU A 67 12.50 -6.14 -1.23
C GLU A 67 13.72 -6.58 -0.42
N LYS A 68 14.19 -5.74 0.52
CA LYS A 68 15.39 -6.03 1.31
C LYS A 68 15.21 -7.14 2.33
N GLU A 69 14.10 -7.14 3.07
CA GLU A 69 13.90 -8.03 4.21
C GLU A 69 13.20 -9.34 3.82
N LEU A 70 12.35 -9.32 2.78
CA LEU A 70 11.54 -10.48 2.37
C LEU A 70 11.95 -11.05 1.00
N GLY A 71 12.78 -10.33 0.23
CA GLY A 71 13.08 -10.69 -1.16
C GLY A 71 11.88 -10.57 -2.11
N TRP A 72 10.83 -9.85 -1.69
CA TRP A 72 9.58 -9.72 -2.43
C TRP A 72 9.68 -8.64 -3.52
N LYS A 73 9.25 -8.95 -4.76
CA LYS A 73 9.25 -8.04 -5.93
C LYS A 73 8.03 -8.26 -6.81
#